data_AF-A0A838X476-F1
#
_entry.id   AF-A0A838X476-F1
#
_cell.length_a   1.000
_cell.length_b   1.000
_cell.length_c   1.000
_cell.angle_alpha   90.00
_cell.angle_beta   90.00
_cell.angle_gamma   90.00
#
_symmetry.space_group_name_H-M   'P 1'
#
loop_
_entity.id
_entity.type
_entity.pdbx_description
1 polymer ?
#
loop_
_entity_poly.entity_id
_entity_poly.type
_entity_poly.pdbx_seq_one_letter_code
_entity_poly.pdbx_strand_id
1 'polypeptide(L)'
;MQRESDKFSDRAHSALESTVDRQQWADEPVRMATSASDSSSLIEVARDFGADVVVLGSRSTRPKGTFLVSTVADSLLDANSVPLVVAPRHPKLSKKGITRITYVYLGYDGFDYPSGLHQAARIA
;
A
#
# COMPACT_ATOMS: atom_id res chain seq x y z
N MET A 1 4.27 -20.75 -15.15
CA MET A 1 3.26 -20.95 -14.08
C MET A 1 3.90 -21.46 -12.80
N GLN A 2 3.98 -22.78 -12.49
CA GLN A 2 4.45 -23.25 -11.17
C GLN A 2 5.89 -22.79 -10.83
N ARG A 3 6.85 -22.99 -11.74
CA ARG A 3 8.25 -22.54 -11.55
C ARG A 3 8.42 -21.03 -11.40
N GLU A 4 7.51 -20.23 -11.94
CA GLU A 4 7.55 -18.77 -11.80
C GLU A 4 6.95 -18.34 -10.46
N SER A 5 5.92 -19.04 -10.01
CA SER A 5 5.33 -18.88 -8.68
C SER A 5 6.33 -19.17 -7.57
N ASP A 6 7.05 -20.29 -7.66
CA ASP A 6 8.02 -20.69 -6.64
C ASP A 6 9.16 -19.65 -6.55
N LYS A 7 9.70 -19.23 -7.69
CA LYS A 7 10.72 -18.17 -7.76
C LYS A 7 10.25 -16.83 -7.18
N PHE A 8 8.99 -16.47 -7.41
CA PHE A 8 8.42 -15.25 -6.85
C PHE A 8 8.32 -15.35 -5.32
N SER A 9 7.83 -16.49 -4.82
CA SER A 9 7.71 -16.74 -3.39
C SER A 9 9.06 -16.66 -2.68
N ASP A 10 10.10 -17.31 -3.22
CA ASP A 10 11.45 -17.28 -2.65
C ASP A 10 11.99 -15.84 -2.58
N ARG A 11 11.80 -15.07 -3.65
CA ARG A 11 12.26 -13.68 -3.71
C ARG A 11 11.51 -12.78 -2.72
N ALA A 12 10.21 -12.99 -2.57
CA ALA A 12 9.40 -12.24 -1.63
C ALA A 12 9.79 -12.57 -0.18
N HIS A 13 9.99 -13.85 0.15
CA HIS A 13 10.49 -14.28 1.45
C HIS A 13 11.84 -13.65 1.78
N SER A 14 12.80 -13.71 0.87
CA SER A 14 14.12 -13.10 1.06
C SER A 14 14.04 -11.58 1.27
N ALA A 15 13.13 -10.89 0.57
CA ALA A 15 12.91 -9.46 0.78
C ALA A 15 12.33 -9.15 2.18
N LEU A 16 11.36 -9.95 2.64
CA LEU A 16 10.79 -9.81 3.98
C LEU A 16 11.82 -10.09 5.07
N GLU A 17 12.64 -11.14 4.94
CA GLU A 17 13.66 -11.50 5.95
C GLU A 17 14.69 -10.39 6.17
N SER A 18 15.01 -9.63 5.11
CA SER A 18 15.94 -8.51 5.21
C SER A 18 15.33 -7.22 5.74
N THR A 19 14.00 -7.14 5.86
CA THR A 19 13.29 -5.87 6.10
C THR A 19 12.35 -5.89 7.32
N VAL A 20 11.77 -7.05 7.66
CA VAL A 20 10.71 -7.17 8.66
C VAL A 20 10.98 -8.38 9.56
N ASP A 21 10.90 -8.20 10.87
CA ASP A 21 11.14 -9.27 11.84
C ASP A 21 10.10 -10.39 11.68
N ARG A 22 10.54 -11.65 11.82
CA ARG A 22 9.69 -12.84 11.57
C ARG A 22 8.42 -12.87 12.42
N GLN A 23 8.45 -12.26 13.61
CA GLN A 23 7.30 -12.19 14.52
C GLN A 23 6.16 -11.30 13.98
N GLN A 24 6.43 -10.45 13.00
CA GLN A 24 5.45 -9.56 12.37
C GLN A 24 4.82 -10.17 11.10
N TRP A 25 5.22 -11.38 10.74
CA TRP A 25 4.73 -12.04 9.52
C TRP A 25 3.37 -12.67 9.76
N ALA A 26 2.54 -12.68 8.72
CA ALA A 26 1.35 -13.53 8.69
C ALA A 26 1.75 -15.01 8.50
N ASP A 27 0.82 -15.92 8.80
CA ASP A 27 0.98 -17.36 8.56
C ASP A 27 1.30 -17.64 7.07
N GLU A 28 0.60 -16.95 6.16
CA GLU A 28 0.88 -16.94 4.72
C GLU A 28 1.32 -15.53 4.29
N PRO A 29 2.63 -15.22 4.31
CA PRO A 29 3.16 -13.87 4.08
C PRO A 29 3.21 -13.49 2.59
N VAL A 30 3.07 -14.47 1.68
CA VAL A 30 3.17 -14.28 0.23
C VAL A 30 2.07 -15.08 -0.45
N ARG A 31 1.20 -14.38 -1.18
CA ARG A 31 0.13 -14.97 -1.98
C ARG A 31 0.22 -14.46 -3.41
N MET A 32 0.13 -15.36 -4.38
CA MET A 32 -0.05 -14.99 -5.79
C MET A 32 -1.52 -15.17 -6.17
N ALA A 33 -2.09 -14.17 -6.84
CA ALA A 33 -3.42 -14.23 -7.41
C ALA A 33 -3.34 -14.10 -8.93
N THR A 34 -4.21 -14.83 -9.64
CA THR A 34 -4.39 -14.68 -11.09
C THR A 34 -5.83 -14.25 -11.34
N SER A 35 -6.03 -13.16 -12.07
CA SER A 35 -7.37 -12.75 -12.49
C SER A 35 -7.35 -11.96 -13.79
N ALA A 36 -8.54 -11.58 -14.25
CA ALA A 36 -8.74 -10.71 -15.40
C ALA A 36 -8.39 -9.23 -15.11
N SER A 37 -8.22 -8.82 -13.85
CA SER A 37 -7.90 -7.44 -13.48
C SER A 37 -7.09 -7.34 -12.18
N ASP A 38 -5.91 -6.72 -12.27
CA ASP A 38 -4.98 -6.50 -11.16
C ASP A 38 -5.64 -5.85 -9.93
N SER A 39 -6.50 -4.84 -10.14
CA SER A 39 -7.16 -4.13 -9.04
C SER A 39 -8.20 -5.00 -8.34
N SER A 40 -8.97 -5.79 -9.10
CA SER A 40 -9.99 -6.68 -8.53
C SER A 40 -9.38 -7.77 -7.66
N SER A 41 -8.27 -8.37 -8.10
CA SER A 41 -7.54 -9.36 -7.30
C SER A 41 -6.94 -8.78 -6.04
N LEU A 42 -6.37 -7.58 -6.11
CA LEU A 42 -5.80 -6.94 -4.93
C LEU A 42 -6.87 -6.62 -3.88
N ILE A 43 -8.06 -6.16 -4.31
CA ILE A 43 -9.18 -5.90 -3.40
C ILE A 43 -9.66 -7.19 -2.74
N GLU A 44 -9.83 -8.27 -3.52
CA GLU A 44 -10.27 -9.57 -3.00
C GLU A 44 -9.26 -10.14 -2.00
N VAL A 45 -7.98 -10.16 -2.36
CA VAL A 45 -6.92 -10.63 -1.46
C VAL A 45 -6.83 -9.79 -0.20
N ALA A 46 -6.92 -8.45 -0.31
CA ALA A 46 -6.92 -7.56 0.85
C ALA A 46 -8.11 -7.83 1.77
N ARG A 47 -9.31 -8.07 1.21
CA ARG A 47 -10.51 -8.41 1.99
C ARG A 47 -10.39 -9.76 2.68
N ASP A 48 -9.97 -10.79 1.95
CA ASP A 48 -9.77 -12.15 2.49
C ASP A 48 -8.77 -12.15 3.64
N PHE A 49 -7.69 -11.37 3.49
CA PHE A 49 -6.66 -11.22 4.51
C PHE A 49 -7.14 -10.38 5.72
N GLY A 50 -8.20 -9.60 5.56
CA GLY A 50 -8.61 -8.61 6.56
C GLY A 50 -7.62 -7.46 6.68
N ALA A 51 -7.03 -7.02 5.56
CA ALA A 51 -6.02 -5.97 5.54
C ALA A 51 -6.59 -4.62 6.03
N ASP A 52 -5.90 -3.99 6.99
CA ASP A 52 -6.23 -2.62 7.41
C ASP A 52 -5.77 -1.56 6.40
N VAL A 53 -4.80 -1.89 5.55
CA VAL A 53 -4.20 -0.97 4.56
C VAL A 53 -3.60 -1.75 3.39
N VAL A 54 -3.70 -1.18 2.19
CA VAL A 54 -2.99 -1.66 0.99
C VAL A 54 -1.85 -0.71 0.68
N VAL A 55 -0.63 -1.24 0.53
CA VAL A 55 0.56 -0.44 0.19
C VAL A 55 1.06 -0.78 -1.21
N LEU A 56 1.14 0.22 -2.09
CA LEU A 56 1.71 0.09 -3.43
C LEU A 56 3.01 0.88 -3.55
N GLY A 57 4.08 0.22 -4.00
CA GLY A 57 5.33 0.88 -4.35
C GLY A 57 5.30 1.52 -5.74
N SER A 58 5.89 2.71 -5.89
CA SER A 58 6.07 3.32 -7.21
C SER A 58 7.16 2.63 -8.03
N ARG A 59 6.84 2.32 -9.29
CA ARG A 59 7.80 1.84 -10.30
C ARG A 59 8.36 2.95 -11.20
N SER A 60 8.06 4.22 -10.91
CA SER A 60 8.41 5.32 -11.80
C SER A 60 9.93 5.60 -11.84
N THR A 61 10.45 5.88 -13.02
CA THR A 61 11.83 6.37 -13.26
C THR A 61 11.94 7.89 -13.10
N ARG A 62 10.88 8.53 -12.59
CA ARG A 62 10.79 9.98 -12.53
C ARG A 62 11.86 10.58 -11.60
N PRO A 63 12.24 11.86 -11.80
CA PRO A 63 13.20 12.54 -10.94
C PRO A 63 12.84 12.50 -9.45
N LYS A 64 13.85 12.61 -8.58
CA LYS A 64 13.64 12.71 -7.13
C LYS A 64 12.63 13.81 -6.80
N GLY A 65 11.70 13.51 -5.89
CA GLY A 65 10.66 14.43 -5.46
C GLY A 65 9.41 14.45 -6.33
N THR A 66 9.36 13.63 -7.39
CA THR A 66 8.14 13.46 -8.19
C THR A 66 7.60 12.05 -8.04
N PHE A 67 6.28 11.94 -8.10
CA PHE A 67 5.55 10.70 -7.92
C PHE A 67 4.63 10.46 -9.13
N LEU A 68 4.57 9.22 -9.60
CA LEU A 68 3.63 8.80 -10.63
C LEU A 68 2.74 7.70 -10.03
N VAL A 69 1.44 7.96 -10.01
CA VAL A 69 0.39 7.00 -9.68
C VAL A 69 0.36 5.94 -10.78
N SER A 70 0.43 4.67 -10.42
CA SER A 70 0.25 3.58 -11.41
C SER A 70 -1.22 3.45 -11.79
N THR A 71 -1.51 2.90 -12.96
CA THR A 71 -2.89 2.58 -13.39
C THR A 71 -3.61 1.66 -12.41
N VAL A 72 -2.88 0.73 -11.78
CA VAL A 72 -3.42 -0.13 -10.71
C VAL A 72 -3.78 0.68 -9.46
N ALA A 73 -2.91 1.60 -9.03
CA ALA A 73 -3.21 2.47 -7.89
C ALA A 73 -4.41 3.38 -8.17
N ASP A 74 -4.49 3.93 -9.38
CA ASP A 74 -5.61 4.74 -9.85
C ASP A 74 -6.94 3.95 -9.83
N SER A 75 -6.92 2.72 -10.35
CA SER A 75 -8.09 1.83 -10.32
C SER A 75 -8.51 1.45 -8.90
N LEU A 76 -7.56 1.31 -7.96
CA LEU A 76 -7.86 1.05 -6.56
C LEU A 76 -8.41 2.27 -5.83
N LEU A 77 -8.01 3.48 -6.20
CA LEU A 77 -8.59 4.70 -5.61
C LEU A 77 -10.09 4.82 -5.89
N ASP A 78 -10.54 4.31 -7.04
CA ASP A 78 -11.96 4.31 -7.43
C ASP A 78 -12.76 3.18 -6.75
N ALA A 79 -12.17 1.98 -6.63
CA ALA A 79 -12.91 0.77 -6.28
C ALA A 79 -12.67 0.22 -4.87
N ASN A 80 -11.65 0.70 -4.14
CA ASN A 80 -11.21 0.07 -2.89
C ASN A 80 -11.81 0.72 -1.64
N SER A 81 -12.27 -0.12 -0.70
CA SER A 81 -12.84 0.32 0.59
C SER A 81 -11.83 0.42 1.72
N VAL A 82 -10.61 -0.12 1.55
CA VAL A 82 -9.53 -0.02 2.55
C VAL A 82 -8.54 1.10 2.18
N PRO A 83 -7.94 1.77 3.18
CA PRO A 83 -6.92 2.77 2.96
C PRO A 83 -5.84 2.33 1.97
N LEU A 84 -5.54 3.19 1.00
CA LEU A 84 -4.47 2.97 0.02
C LEU A 84 -3.30 3.90 0.31
N VAL A 85 -2.13 3.31 0.57
CA VAL A 85 -0.86 4.02 0.69
C VAL A 85 -0.05 3.81 -0.58
N VAL A 86 0.43 4.89 -1.16
CA VAL A 86 1.32 4.81 -2.32
C VAL A 86 2.71 5.34 -1.96
N ALA A 87 3.67 4.43 -1.86
CA ALA A 87 5.02 4.73 -1.42
C ALA A 87 5.92 5.13 -2.60
N PRO A 88 6.60 6.28 -2.54
CA PRO A 88 7.60 6.64 -3.55
C PRO A 88 8.78 5.68 -3.49
N ARG A 89 9.63 5.71 -4.53
CA ARG A 89 10.84 4.89 -4.55
C ARG A 89 11.82 5.36 -3.46
N HIS A 90 12.28 4.43 -2.62
CA HIS A 90 13.25 4.68 -1.54
C HIS A 90 12.84 5.82 -0.59
N PRO A 91 11.69 5.69 0.10
CA PRO A 91 11.27 6.71 1.05
C PRO A 91 12.30 6.81 2.18
N LYS A 92 12.74 8.03 2.49
CA LYS A 92 13.57 8.27 3.67
C LYS A 92 12.65 8.58 4.83
N LEU A 93 12.42 7.58 5.67
CA LEU A 93 11.65 7.75 6.90
C LEU A 93 12.52 8.28 8.04
N SER A 94 11.90 9.03 8.93
CA SER A 94 12.55 9.46 10.17
C SER A 94 12.79 8.25 11.08
N LYS A 95 13.91 8.26 11.81
CA LYS A 95 14.20 7.24 12.85
C LYS A 95 13.24 7.31 14.04
N LYS A 96 12.45 8.38 14.16
CA LYS A 96 11.43 8.59 15.21
C LYS A 96 10.04 8.11 14.79
N GLY A 97 9.92 7.35 13.70
CA GLY A 97 8.63 7.03 13.09
C GLY A 97 8.06 8.20 12.30
N ILE A 98 6.73 8.22 12.08
CA ILE A 98 6.04 9.30 11.38
C ILE A 98 6.04 10.54 12.28
N THR A 99 6.68 11.63 11.82
CA THR A 99 6.82 12.88 12.59
C THR A 99 5.93 14.01 12.07
N ARG A 100 5.25 13.80 10.95
CA ARG A 100 4.39 14.81 10.31
C ARG A 100 3.34 14.13 9.44
N ILE A 101 2.11 14.58 9.57
CA ILE A 101 1.01 14.25 8.67
C ILE A 101 0.62 15.55 7.96
N THR A 102 0.60 15.51 6.63
CA THR A 102 0.08 16.60 5.81
C THR A 102 -1.24 16.14 5.23
N TYR A 103 -2.28 16.93 5.43
CA TYR A 103 -3.64 16.64 4.95
C TYR A 103 -4.16 17.86 4.20
N VAL A 104 -4.78 17.63 3.05
CA VAL A 104 -5.47 18.68 2.28
C VAL A 104 -6.96 18.58 2.58
N TYR A 105 -7.50 19.68 3.06
CA TYR A 105 -8.94 19.83 3.26
C TYR A 105 -9.57 20.43 2.00
N LEU A 106 -10.50 19.69 1.39
CA LEU A 106 -11.27 20.14 0.24
C LEU A 106 -12.71 20.40 0.72
N GLY A 107 -12.96 21.57 1.31
CA GLY A 107 -14.28 21.93 1.82
C GLY A 107 -15.05 22.78 0.82
N TYR A 108 -16.26 22.35 0.44
CA TYR A 108 -17.30 23.25 -0.07
C TYR A 108 -18.25 23.71 1.05
N ASP A 109 -18.10 23.17 2.27
CA ASP A 109 -19.11 23.11 3.33
C ASP A 109 -18.63 23.67 4.69
N GLY A 110 -17.43 24.27 4.77
CA GLY A 110 -16.85 24.71 6.06
C GLY A 110 -16.23 23.58 6.89
N PHE A 111 -15.75 23.82 8.13
CA PHE A 111 -14.99 22.86 8.97
C PHE A 111 -15.84 21.74 9.62
N ASP A 112 -17.10 21.57 9.21
CA ASP A 112 -18.06 20.71 9.90
C ASP A 112 -17.84 19.20 9.69
N TYR A 113 -16.84 18.81 8.88
CA TYR A 113 -16.48 17.41 8.66
C TYR A 113 -14.99 17.10 8.95
N PRO A 114 -14.54 17.15 10.22
CA PRO A 114 -13.15 16.88 10.60
C PRO A 114 -12.73 15.39 10.46
N SER A 115 -13.61 14.52 9.98
CA SER A 115 -13.40 13.06 9.95
C SER A 115 -12.18 12.66 9.12
N GLY A 116 -11.88 13.36 8.03
CA GLY A 116 -10.77 13.01 7.14
C GLY A 116 -9.41 13.14 7.81
N LEU A 117 -9.19 14.19 8.61
CA LEU A 117 -7.96 14.35 9.38
C LEU A 117 -7.86 13.30 10.48
N HIS A 118 -8.95 13.02 11.19
CA HIS A 118 -8.97 11.97 12.22
C HIS A 118 -8.68 10.59 11.64
N GLN A 119 -9.23 10.26 10.47
CA GLN A 119 -8.95 9.01 9.77
C GLN A 119 -7.49 8.94 9.32
N ALA A 120 -6.97 10.00 8.71
CA ALA A 120 -5.56 10.06 8.31
C ALA A 120 -4.61 9.89 9.51
N ALA A 121 -4.95 10.49 10.65
CA ALA A 121 -4.17 10.36 11.89
C ALA A 121 -4.25 8.96 12.52
N ARG A 122 -5.32 8.19 12.29
CA ARG A 122 -5.44 6.81 12.79
C ARG A 122 -4.59 5.80 12.02
N ILE A 123 -4.24 6.12 10.77
CA ILE A 123 -3.49 5.22 9.87
C ILE A 123 -1.97 5.43 10.00
N ALA A 124 -1.54 6.58 10.49
CA ALA A 124 -0.13 6.99 10.65
C ALA A 124 0.43 6.64 12.04
#